data_AF-F5YR01-F1
#
_entry.id   AF-F5YR01-F1
#
_cell.length_a   1.000
_cell.length_b   1.000
_cell.length_c   1.000
_cell.angle_alpha   90.00
_cell.angle_beta   90.00
_cell.angle_gamma   90.00
#
_symmetry.space_group_name_H-M   'P 1'
#
loop_
_entity.id
_entity.type
_entity.pdbx_description
1 polymer ?
#
loop_
_entity_poly.entity_id
_entity_poly.type
_entity_poly.pdbx_seq_one_letter_code
_entity_poly.pdbx_strand_id
1 'polypeptide(L)' 'MYTTNAIESVNYTIQKIIKHRQSFLNDEAAVKLIFMGLKNISRKWTMPIRDWGAALNQFAIIYGEDRVPL' A
#
# COMPACT_ATOMS: atom_id res chain seq x y z
N MET A 1 -17.58 -0.48 -7.66
CA MET A 1 -16.90 -0.20 -6.38
C MET A 1 -15.59 0.50 -6.72
N TYR A 2 -15.45 1.80 -6.41
CA TYR A 2 -14.20 2.54 -6.61
C TYR A 2 -13.27 2.27 -5.42
N THR A 3 -12.05 1.78 -5.65
CA THR A 3 -11.07 1.39 -4.62
C THR A 3 -10.31 2.58 -4.01
N THR A 4 -11.00 3.69 -3.80
CA THR A 4 -10.43 4.96 -3.28
C THR A 4 -9.82 4.82 -1.88
N ASN A 5 -10.22 3.79 -1.12
CA ASN A 5 -9.83 3.61 0.28
C ASN A 5 -8.35 3.18 0.49
N ALA A 6 -7.74 2.45 -0.46
CA ALA A 6 -6.39 1.90 -0.23
C ALA A 6 -5.32 3.00 -0.20
N ILE A 7 -5.27 3.83 -1.24
CA ILE A 7 -4.29 4.93 -1.36
C ILE A 7 -4.59 6.02 -0.32
N GLU A 8 -5.85 6.35 -0.10
CA GLU A 8 -6.24 7.33 0.92
C GLU A 8 -5.86 6.89 2.33
N SER A 9 -6.02 5.59 2.67
CA SER A 9 -5.63 5.08 4.00
C SER A 9 -4.13 5.26 4.28
N VAL A 10 -3.30 5.09 3.25
CA VAL A 10 -1.85 5.32 3.32
C VAL A 10 -1.57 6.81 3.47
N ASN A 11 -2.15 7.65 2.61
CA ASN A 11 -1.97 9.10 2.65
C ASN A 11 -2.40 9.69 4.00
N TYR A 12 -3.54 9.26 4.54
CA TYR A 12 -4.01 9.67 5.85
C TYR A 12 -3.03 9.31 6.96
N THR A 13 -2.47 8.09 6.92
CA THR A 13 -1.50 7.67 7.93
C THR A 13 -0.20 8.47 7.83
N ILE A 14 0.29 8.73 6.62
CA ILE A 14 1.46 9.58 6.41
C ILE A 14 1.21 10.99 6.97
N GLN A 15 0.08 11.61 6.60
CA GLN A 15 -0.32 12.93 7.13
C GLN A 15 -0.39 12.95 8.66
N LYS A 16 -0.94 11.90 9.28
CA LYS A 16 -1.02 11.78 10.73
C LYS A 16 0.36 11.73 11.40
N ILE A 17 1.31 11.01 10.80
CA ILE A 17 2.68 10.87 11.33
C ILE A 17 3.46 12.18 11.21
N ILE A 18 3.28 12.92 10.11
CA ILE A 18 4.01 14.18 9.88
C ILE A 18 3.37 15.38 10.59
N LYS A 19 2.09 15.32 10.98
CA LYS A 19 1.34 16.44 11.57
C LYS A 19 2.01 17.07 12.80
N HIS A 20 2.81 16.32 13.54
CA HIS A 20 3.53 16.78 14.74
C HIS A 20 4.99 17.18 14.47
N ARG A 21 5.47 17.10 13.22
CA ARG A 21 6.82 17.47 12.79
C ARG A 21 6.75 18.75 11.97
N GLN A 22 7.23 19.86 12.53
CA GLN A 22 7.26 21.14 11.83
C GLN A 22 8.40 21.25 10.81
N SER A 23 9.51 20.55 11.03
CA SER A 23 10.63 20.44 10.08
C SER A 23 11.44 19.16 10.32
N PHE A 24 12.19 18.75 9.30
CA PHE A 24 13.16 17.65 9.38
C PHE A 24 14.58 18.23 9.37
N LEU A 25 15.51 17.59 10.09
CA LEU A 25 16.92 18.00 10.17
C LEU A 25 17.68 17.70 8.86
N ASN A 26 17.30 16.64 8.17
CA ASN A 26 17.81 16.23 6.85
C ASN A 26 16.78 15.34 6.15
N ASP A 27 16.97 15.12 4.84
CA ASP A 27 16.06 14.32 4.01
C ASP A 27 16.00 12.85 4.45
N GLU A 28 17.13 12.30 4.91
CA GLU A 28 17.21 10.92 5.37
C GLU A 28 16.30 10.66 6.59
N ALA A 29 16.22 11.62 7.53
CA ALA A 29 15.32 11.54 8.67
C ALA A 29 13.84 11.54 8.23
N ALA A 30 13.49 12.30 7.18
CA ALA A 30 12.15 12.32 6.62
C ALA A 30 11.78 10.96 6.00
N VAL A 31 12.67 10.43 5.15
CA VAL A 31 12.50 9.11 4.51
C VAL A 31 12.37 8.01 5.56
N LYS A 32 13.24 8.01 6.57
CA LYS A 32 13.21 7.01 7.65
C LYS A 32 11.91 7.06 8.44
N LEU A 33 11.38 8.25 8.72
CA LEU A 33 10.10 8.39 9.43
C LEU A 33 8.94 7.80 8.62
N ILE A 34 8.86 8.14 7.32
CA ILE A 34 7.83 7.62 6.42
C ILE A 34 7.95 6.10 6.31
N PHE A 35 9.17 5.57 6.12
CA PHE A 35 9.42 4.14 6.05
C PHE A 35 8.96 3.40 7.31
N MET A 36 9.28 3.92 8.51
CA MET A 36 8.79 3.33 9.76
C MET A 36 7.27 3.37 9.87
N GLY A 37 6.64 4.46 9.41
CA GLY A 37 5.18 4.57 9.31
C GLY A 37 4.57 3.50 8.43
N LEU A 38 5.10 3.35 7.21
CA LEU A 38 4.69 2.33 6.24
C LEU A 38 4.87 0.91 6.77
N LYS A 39 6.02 0.63 7.40
CA LYS A 39 6.29 -0.66 8.03
C LYS A 39 5.32 -0.97 9.16
N ASN A 40 4.86 0.03 9.91
CA ASN A 40 3.89 -0.17 10.98
C ASN A 40 2.47 -0.40 10.46
N ILE A 41 2.04 0.29 9.40
CA ILE A 41 0.71 0.04 8.81
C ILE A 41 0.64 -1.28 8.06
N SER A 42 1.73 -1.71 7.40
CA SER A 42 1.74 -2.96 6.65
C SER A 42 1.50 -4.17 7.54
N ARG A 43 1.93 -4.10 8.81
CA ARG A 43 1.64 -5.14 9.83
C ARG A 43 0.15 -5.32 10.10
N LYS A 44 -0.70 -4.33 9.79
CA LYS A 44 -2.15 -4.41 9.95
C LYS A 44 -2.87 -4.95 8.70
N TRP A 45 -2.17 -5.04 7.57
CA TRP A 45 -2.71 -5.58 6.32
C TRP A 45 -2.63 -7.10 6.32
N THR A 46 -3.37 -7.73 7.23
CA THR A 46 -3.40 -9.18 7.42
C THR A 46 -4.55 -9.84 6.67
N MET A 47 -5.52 -9.07 6.17
CA MET A 47 -6.68 -9.60 5.47
C MET A 47 -6.27 -10.09 4.08
N PRO A 48 -6.65 -11.32 3.69
CA PRO A 48 -6.44 -11.79 2.34
C PRO A 48 -7.25 -10.96 1.35
N ILE A 49 -6.71 -10.78 0.14
CA ILE A 49 -7.43 -10.09 -0.94
C ILE A 49 -8.65 -10.94 -1.31
N ARG A 50 -9.83 -10.35 -1.17
CA ARG A 50 -11.09 -11.02 -1.51
C ARG A 50 -11.12 -11.32 -3.01
N ASP A 51 -11.60 -12.52 -3.34
CA ASP A 51 -11.82 -12.97 -4.71
C ASP A 51 -10.55 -12.96 -5.59
N TRP A 52 -9.36 -13.10 -4.97
CA TRP A 52 -8.08 -13.05 -5.67
C TRP A 52 -7.95 -14.11 -6.78
N GLY A 53 -8.44 -15.33 -6.55
CA GLY A 53 -8.42 -16.39 -7.58
C GLY A 53 -9.24 -16.04 -8.83
N ALA A 54 -10.40 -15.41 -8.66
CA ALA A 54 -11.20 -14.95 -9.80
C ALA A 54 -10.51 -13.81 -10.55
N ALA A 55 -9.84 -12.90 -9.82
CA ALA A 55 -9.03 -11.85 -10.42
C ALA A 55 -7.85 -12.40 -11.22
N LEU A 56 -7.15 -13.41 -10.70
CA LEU A 56 -6.05 -14.10 -11.40
C LEU A 56 -6.51 -14.75 -12.70
N ASN A 57 -7.66 -15.44 -12.70
CA ASN A 57 -8.26 -16.01 -13.92
C ASN A 57 -8.51 -14.91 -14.96
N GLN A 58 -9.03 -13.75 -14.54
CA GLN A 58 -9.25 -12.63 -15.45
C GLN A 58 -7.92 -12.07 -16.00
N PHE A 59 -6.88 -12.00 -15.18
CA PHE A 59 -5.55 -11.56 -15.64
C PHE A 59 -4.93 -12.55 -16.62
N ALA A 60 -5.07 -13.86 -16.39
CA ALA A 60 -4.59 -14.88 -17.31
C ALA A 60 -5.29 -14.78 -18.69
N ILE A 61 -6.60 -14.48 -18.72
CA ILE A 61 -7.32 -14.26 -19.97
C ILE A 61 -6.81 -13.00 -20.71
N ILE A 62 -6.54 -11.91 -19.99
CA ILE A 62 -6.13 -10.63 -20.60
C ILE A 62 -4.67 -10.67 -21.09
N TYR A 63 -3.77 -11.28 -20.32
CA TYR A 63 -2.33 -11.19 -20.54
C TYR A 63 -1.69 -12.51 -21.02
N GLY A 64 -2.43 -13.60 -21.05
CA GLY A 64 -1.96 -14.95 -21.38
C GLY A 64 -1.38 -15.69 -20.17
N GLU A 65 -1.52 -17.02 -20.17
CA GLU A 65 -1.02 -17.91 -19.11
C GLU A 65 0.51 -17.86 -18.98
N ASP A 66 1.22 -17.52 -20.06
CA ASP A 66 2.69 -17.38 -20.07
C ASP A 66 3.20 -16.25 -19.16
N ARG A 67 2.35 -15.24 -18.90
CA ARG A 67 2.69 -14.05 -18.11
C ARG A 67 2.07 -14.05 -16.71
N VAL A 68 1.03 -14.85 -16.51
CA VAL A 68 0.30 -14.93 -15.24
C VAL A 68 0.22 -16.40 -14.84
N PRO A 69 1.01 -16.83 -13.84
CA PRO A 69 0.92 -18.21 -13.35
C PRO A 69 -0.44 -18.40 -12.66
N LEU A 70 -1.17 -19.41 -13.13
CA LEU A 70 -2.36 -19.94 -12.47
C LEU A 70 -1.96 -21.00 -11.43
#